data_AF-A0A7C0WHM2-F1
#
_entry.id   AF-A0A7C0WHM2-F1
#
_cell.length_a   1.000
_cell.length_b   1.000
_cell.length_c   1.000
_cell.angle_alpha   90.00
_cell.angle_beta   90.00
_cell.angle_gamma   90.00
#
_symmetry.space_group_name_H-M   'P 1'
#
loop_
_entity.id
_entity.type
_entity.pdbx_description
1 polymer ?
#
loop_
_entity_poly.entity_id
_entity_poly.type
_entity_poly.pdbx_seq_one_letter_code
_entity_poly.pdbx_strand_id
1 'polypeptide(L)' 'MTFEKLGLSEKALTAVARAGYETPTPIQDQAIPFVLEGRDVLGIA' A
#
# COMPACT_ATOMS: atom_id res chain seq x y z
N MET A 1 -4.88 6.62 5.54
CA MET A 1 -3.67 6.38 6.38
C MET A 1 -2.43 6.92 5.67
N THR A 2 -1.22 6.81 6.23
CA THR A 2 0.05 6.93 5.48
C THR A 2 0.57 5.56 5.08
N PHE A 3 1.43 5.47 4.06
CA PHE A 3 2.03 4.20 3.64
C PHE A 3 2.85 3.52 4.74
N GLU A 4 3.43 4.28 5.67
CA GLU A 4 4.25 3.76 6.78
C GLU A 4 3.45 2.87 7.74
N LYS A 5 2.13 3.10 7.82
CA LYS A 5 1.24 2.33 8.69
C LYS A 5 0.80 0.99 8.09
N LEU A 6 1.16 0.72 6.84
CA LEU A 6 0.74 -0.49 6.12
C LEU A 6 1.68 -1.68 6.33
N GLY A 7 2.80 -1.54 7.07
CA GLY A 7 3.74 -2.65 7.31
C GLY A 7 4.56 -3.03 6.08
N LEU A 8 4.76 -2.09 5.14
CA LEU A 8 5.58 -2.29 3.96
C LEU A 8 7.08 -2.28 4.31
N SER A 9 7.88 -2.97 3.50
CA SER A 9 9.35 -2.89 3.62
C SER A 9 9.87 -1.47 3.41
N GLU A 10 11.00 -1.15 4.05
CA GLU A 10 11.67 0.15 3.92
C GLU A 10 12.01 0.52 2.46
N LYS A 11 12.36 -0.49 1.65
CA LYS A 11 12.60 -0.33 0.21
C LYS A 11 11.35 0.15 -0.52
N ALA A 12 10.18 -0.43 -0.20
CA ALA A 12 8.91 -0.03 -0.79
C ALA A 12 8.50 1.38 -0.33
N LEU A 13 8.60 1.67 0.97
CA LEU A 13 8.30 3.01 1.51
C LEU A 13 9.17 4.10 0.85
N THR A 14 10.47 3.83 0.68
CA THR A 14 11.38 4.75 -0.01
C THR A 14 10.98 4.98 -1.46
N ALA A 15 10.57 3.93 -2.18
CA ALA A 15 10.15 4.05 -3.57
C ALA A 15 8.86 4.87 -3.72
N VAL A 16 7.88 4.63 -2.84
CA VAL A 16 6.60 5.34 -2.81
C VAL A 16 6.81 6.82 -2.49
N ALA A 17 7.64 7.13 -1.50
CA ALA A 17 8.01 8.50 -1.16
C ALA A 17 8.73 9.23 -2.32
N ARG A 18 9.70 8.56 -2.97
CA ARG A 18 10.41 9.11 -4.15
C ARG A 18 9.49 9.38 -5.33
N ALA A 19 8.43 8.58 -5.48
CA ALA A 19 7.41 8.80 -6.49
C ALA A 19 6.44 9.95 -6.15
N GLY A 20 6.56 10.56 -4.96
CA GLY A 20 5.71 11.66 -4.51
C GLY A 20 4.35 11.22 -3.98
N TYR A 21 4.18 9.94 -3.65
CA TYR A 21 2.94 9.45 -3.05
C TYR A 21 3.00 9.55 -1.54
N GLU A 22 2.16 10.40 -0.96
CA GLU A 22 2.09 10.61 0.49
C GLU A 22 1.03 9.72 1.15
N THR A 23 -0.13 9.61 0.51
CA THR A 23 -1.27 8.84 1.00
C THR A 23 -1.74 7.84 -0.03
N PRO A 24 -2.02 6.58 0.35
CA PRO A 24 -2.64 5.61 -0.54
C PRO A 24 -4.02 6.11 -0.99
N THR A 25 -4.38 5.74 -2.22
CA THR A 25 -5.74 5.98 -2.73
C THR A 25 -6.76 5.12 -1.96
N PRO A 26 -8.07 5.44 -2.02
CA PRO A 26 -9.08 4.66 -1.31
C PRO A 26 -9.06 3.16 -1.64
N ILE A 27 -8.78 2.78 -2.89
CA ILE A 27 -8.68 1.36 -3.29
C ILE A 27 -7.41 0.72 -2.72
N GLN A 28 -6.30 1.44 -2.62
CA GLN A 28 -5.05 0.94 -2.05
C GLN A 28 -5.14 0.75 -0.54
N ASP A 29 -5.74 1.71 0.18
CA ASP A 29 -5.95 1.64 1.64
C ASP A 29 -6.80 0.42 2.02
N GLN A 30 -7.76 0.04 1.15
CA GLN A 30 -8.61 -1.14 1.31
C GLN A 30 -7.94 -2.44 0.87
N ALA A 31 -7.12 -2.43 -0.18
CA ALA A 31 -6.58 -3.66 -0.78
C ALA A 31 -5.23 -4.10 -0.19
N ILE A 32 -4.33 -3.16 0.09
CA ILE A 32 -2.96 -3.47 0.52
C ILE A 32 -2.93 -4.33 1.79
N PRO A 33 -3.71 -4.04 2.85
CA PRO A 33 -3.70 -4.87 4.06
C PRO A 33 -4.03 -6.35 3.78
N PHE A 34 -5.05 -6.61 2.96
CA PHE A 34 -5.44 -7.98 2.64
C PHE A 34 -4.39 -8.74 1.84
N VAL A 35 -3.70 -8.08 0.91
CA VAL A 35 -2.57 -8.70 0.17
C VAL A 35 -1.42 -9.03 1.12
N LEU A 36 -1.11 -8.14 2.07
CA LEU A 36 -0.04 -8.37 3.04
C LEU A 36 -0.37 -9.47 4.07
N GLU A 37 -1.65 -9.69 4.36
CA GLU A 37 -2.15 -10.84 5.13
C GLU A 37 -2.07 -12.17 4.34
N GLY A 38 -1.62 -12.14 3.08
CA GLY A 38 -1.52 -13.32 2.23
C GLY A 38 -2.88 -13.81 1.70
N ARG A 39 -3.89 -12.95 1.69
CA ARG A 39 -5.23 -13.26 1.17
C ARG A 39 -5.28 -13.05 -0.34
N ASP A 40 -6.12 -13.85 -1.00
CA ASP A 40 -6.46 -13.61 -2.40
C ASP A 40 -7.24 -12.31 -2.56
N VAL A 41 -6.86 -11.49 -3.54
CA VAL A 41 -7.50 -10.21 -3.86
C VAL A 41 -7.79 -10.13 -5.35
N LEU A 42 -9.04 -9.85 -5.71
CA LEU A 42 -9.44 -9.53 -7.08
C LEU A 42 -9.53 -8.01 -7.23
N GLY A 43 -8.60 -7.42 -8.00
CA GLY A 43 -8.60 -6.00 -8.30
C GLY A 43 -9.38 -5.67 -9.57
N ILE A 44 -10.19 -4.61 -9.52
CA ILE A 44 -10.83 -3.97 -10.69
C ILE A 44 -10.59 -2.47 -10.54
N ALA A 45 -9.91 -1.85 -11.50
CA ALA A 45 -9.47 -0.46 -11.46
C ALA A 45 -9.55 0.19 -12.84
#